data_AF-A0AAF0IX05-F1
#
_entry.id   AF-A0AAF0IX05-F1
#
_cell.length_a   1.000
_cell.length_b   1.000
_cell.length_c   1.000
_cell.angle_alpha   90.00
_cell.angle_beta   90.00
_cell.angle_gamma   90.00
#
_symmetry.space_group_name_H-M   'P 1'
#
loop_
_entity.id
_entity.type
_entity.pdbx_description
1 polymer ?
#
loop_
_entity_poly.entity_id
_entity_poly.type
_entity_poly.pdbx_seq_one_letter_code
_entity_poly.pdbx_strand_id
1 'polypeptide(L)'
;MLARVPTPALLVVLLVCVPLLVAAARDLYDVLGVSRHASERDIKSAYRKKARHIHPDKHPDRADEFMELTEAYQTLSDPELRSIYDRYGVDAAKKHQAKKDSGHQDPLDLFRQFFGGGGGQETTAKGPTKIYQASMPLADVYIGRSFTIEHERTVVCPACFGSGAHSSEHIHTCSHCQGRGVQIMRQQIMPGFVTNVQMQCPHCQGAGRTIAKLCGRCRGQRVLNDKTEIEVEVEAGAREGVEYVIEEMGDQSPDTDPGDVVVQVTSDTGPGDLRRLGHNLYTTETLSLREALLGFDRLFQHYDGHEVRLRRADVTQPGFVMRVEDEGMPIPVDEREMAGGRTHGDLFVEFLVVLPKLDAQNRAQLGDVLASPVTHTEL
;
A
#
# COMPACT_ATOMS: atom_id res chain seq x y z
N MET A 1 -35.31 15.31 59.89
CA MET A 1 -36.56 15.10 59.13
C MET A 1 -36.22 14.25 57.90
N LEU A 2 -36.40 12.93 57.98
CA LEU A 2 -36.22 12.04 56.83
C LEU A 2 -37.56 11.94 56.11
N ALA A 3 -37.64 12.53 54.92
CA ALA A 3 -38.84 12.49 54.10
C ALA A 3 -39.09 11.05 53.61
N ARG A 4 -40.23 10.47 54.00
CA ARG A 4 -40.71 9.19 53.48
C ARG A 4 -41.11 9.37 52.02
N VAL A 5 -40.35 8.78 51.11
CA VAL A 5 -40.75 8.66 49.70
C VAL A 5 -41.97 7.72 49.63
N PRO A 6 -43.06 8.09 48.95
CA PRO A 6 -44.27 7.29 48.90
C PRO A 6 -44.01 5.96 48.16
N THR A 7 -44.46 4.86 48.76
CA THR A 7 -44.31 3.47 48.29
C THR A 7 -44.69 3.19 46.82
N PRO A 8 -45.68 3.85 46.17
CA PRO A 8 -45.93 3.61 44.74
C PRO A 8 -44.82 4.16 43.84
N ALA A 9 -44.09 5.21 44.24
CA ALA A 9 -42.97 5.75 43.47
C ALA A 9 -41.77 4.79 43.48
N LEU A 10 -41.54 4.09 44.59
CA LEU A 10 -40.48 3.09 44.70
C LEU A 10 -40.77 1.85 43.84
N LEU A 11 -42.06 1.48 43.72
CA LEU A 11 -42.52 0.34 42.91
C LEU A 11 -42.49 0.64 41.40
N VAL A 12 -42.80 1.87 40.99
CA VAL A 12 -42.65 2.33 39.59
C VAL A 12 -41.17 2.47 39.22
N VAL A 13 -40.32 2.96 40.12
CA VAL A 13 -38.86 2.97 39.92
C VAL A 13 -38.31 1.54 39.84
N LEU A 14 -38.79 0.59 40.63
CA LEU A 14 -38.41 -0.83 40.50
C LEU A 14 -38.94 -1.47 39.21
N LEU A 15 -40.18 -1.18 38.79
CA LEU A 15 -40.78 -1.73 37.56
C LEU A 15 -40.21 -1.12 36.28
N VAL A 16 -39.68 0.11 36.32
CA VAL A 16 -39.06 0.78 35.17
C VAL A 16 -37.54 0.61 35.16
N CYS A 17 -36.86 0.61 36.31
CA CYS A 17 -35.39 0.48 36.38
C CYS A 17 -34.90 -0.97 36.35
N VAL A 18 -35.67 -1.98 36.77
CA VAL A 18 -35.26 -3.39 36.64
C VAL A 18 -35.18 -3.83 35.17
N PRO A 19 -36.11 -3.49 34.25
CA PRO A 19 -35.92 -3.78 32.83
C PRO A 19 -34.88 -2.85 32.15
N LEU A 20 -34.53 -1.69 32.74
CA LEU A 20 -33.49 -0.80 32.20
C LEU A 20 -32.06 -1.18 32.63
N LEU A 21 -31.90 -1.87 33.76
CA LEU A 21 -30.61 -2.39 34.25
C LEU A 21 -30.18 -3.70 33.58
N VAL A 22 -31.08 -4.33 32.82
CA VAL A 22 -30.74 -5.42 31.89
C VAL A 22 -30.48 -4.81 30.50
N ALA A 23 -29.57 -3.84 30.43
CA ALA A 23 -28.79 -3.64 29.21
C ALA A 23 -27.82 -4.84 29.11
N ALA A 24 -28.38 -5.99 28.74
CA ALA A 24 -27.67 -7.25 28.62
C ALA A 24 -26.58 -7.10 27.57
N ALA A 25 -25.35 -7.45 27.94
CA ALA A 25 -24.35 -7.87 26.96
C ALA A 25 -25.03 -8.90 26.04
N ARG A 26 -25.01 -8.66 24.73
CA ARG A 26 -25.69 -9.53 23.76
C ARG A 26 -25.17 -10.96 23.94
N ASP A 27 -26.09 -11.91 24.00
CA ASP A 27 -25.74 -13.33 24.05
C ASP A 27 -24.94 -13.69 22.80
N LEU A 28 -23.78 -14.34 22.96
CA LEU A 28 -22.91 -14.72 21.85
C LEU A 28 -23.64 -15.63 20.84
N TYR A 29 -24.63 -16.40 21.30
CA TYR A 29 -25.50 -17.20 20.42
C TYR A 29 -26.39 -16.33 19.53
N ASP A 30 -26.90 -15.21 20.05
CA ASP A 30 -27.70 -14.24 19.30
C ASP A 30 -26.83 -13.43 18.32
N VAL A 31 -25.61 -13.08 18.74
CA VAL A 31 -24.60 -12.44 17.87
C VAL A 31 -24.30 -13.32 16.65
N LEU A 32 -24.15 -14.63 16.84
CA LEU A 32 -24.01 -15.59 15.73
C LEU A 32 -25.34 -15.93 15.04
N GLY A 33 -26.48 -15.70 15.69
CA GLY A 33 -27.81 -16.01 15.18
C GLY A 33 -28.10 -17.51 15.14
N VAL A 34 -27.63 -18.24 16.16
CA VAL A 34 -27.76 -19.70 16.28
C VAL A 34 -28.37 -20.08 17.62
N SER A 35 -28.98 -21.26 17.70
CA SER A 35 -29.51 -21.78 18.97
C SER A 35 -28.38 -22.12 19.95
N ARG A 36 -28.66 -22.05 21.26
CA ARG A 36 -27.76 -22.55 22.32
C ARG A 36 -27.39 -24.03 22.15
N HIS A 37 -28.24 -24.81 21.50
CA HIS A 37 -28.01 -26.23 21.18
C HIS A 37 -27.35 -26.44 19.80
N ALA A 38 -26.89 -25.39 19.13
CA ALA A 38 -26.25 -25.48 17.82
C ALA A 38 -24.98 -26.35 17.89
N SER A 39 -24.81 -27.19 16.87
CA SER A 39 -23.57 -27.95 16.71
C SER A 39 -22.42 -27.01 16.32
N GLU A 40 -21.17 -27.44 16.53
CA GLU A 40 -19.99 -26.68 16.08
C GLU A 40 -20.04 -26.37 14.58
N ARG A 41 -20.61 -27.28 13.78
CA ARG A 41 -20.81 -27.10 12.34
C ARG A 41 -21.77 -25.95 12.05
N ASP A 42 -22.84 -25.82 12.83
CA ASP A 42 -23.84 -24.76 12.66
C ASP A 42 -23.28 -23.40 13.08
N ILE A 43 -22.54 -23.36 14.18
CA ILE A 43 -21.80 -22.18 14.68
C ILE A 43 -20.81 -21.69 13.60
N LYS A 44 -20.01 -22.60 13.03
CA LYS A 44 -19.05 -22.27 11.95
C LYS A 44 -19.72 -21.88 10.64
N SER A 45 -20.91 -22.39 10.36
CA SER A 45 -21.69 -22.04 9.17
C SER A 45 -22.30 -20.64 9.30
N ALA A 46 -22.90 -20.34 10.46
CA ALA A 46 -23.52 -19.06 10.75
C ALA A 46 -22.50 -17.90 10.78
N TYR A 47 -21.34 -18.12 11.42
CA TYR A 47 -20.23 -17.18 11.39
C TYR A 47 -19.82 -16.84 9.95
N ARG A 48 -19.56 -17.85 9.11
CA ARG A 48 -19.18 -17.64 7.70
C ARG A 48 -20.24 -16.91 6.89
N LYS A 49 -21.52 -17.12 7.19
CA LYS A 49 -22.60 -16.40 6.53
C LYS A 49 -22.61 -14.93 6.93
N LYS A 50 -22.53 -14.62 8.23
CA LYS A 50 -22.56 -13.24 8.74
C LYS A 50 -21.28 -12.46 8.42
N ALA A 51 -20.10 -13.06 8.57
CA ALA A 51 -18.82 -12.42 8.28
C ALA A 51 -18.72 -11.92 6.83
N ARG A 52 -19.33 -12.61 5.86
CA ARG A 52 -19.41 -12.14 4.46
C ARG A 52 -20.27 -10.90 4.26
N HIS A 53 -21.26 -10.69 5.11
CA HIS A 53 -22.20 -9.56 5.02
C HIS A 53 -21.71 -8.31 5.74
N ILE A 54 -20.77 -8.45 6.68
CA ILE A 54 -20.28 -7.34 7.51
C ILE A 54 -18.75 -7.17 7.42
N HIS A 55 -18.12 -7.75 6.39
CA HIS A 55 -16.67 -7.71 6.25
C HIS A 55 -16.18 -6.24 6.13
N PRO A 56 -15.18 -5.82 6.92
CA PRO A 56 -14.75 -4.42 7.00
C PRO A 56 -14.22 -3.87 5.67
N ASP A 57 -13.66 -4.72 4.81
CA ASP A 57 -13.27 -4.37 3.42
C ASP A 57 -14.44 -3.84 2.56
N LYS A 58 -15.66 -4.33 2.78
CA LYS A 58 -16.86 -3.93 2.03
C LYS A 58 -17.78 -2.98 2.81
N HIS A 59 -17.66 -3.01 4.12
CA HIS A 59 -18.49 -2.26 5.07
C HIS A 59 -17.61 -1.75 6.23
N PRO A 60 -16.72 -0.76 5.98
CA PRO A 60 -15.80 -0.25 6.99
C PRO A 60 -16.53 0.42 8.17
N ASP A 61 -17.77 0.86 7.96
CA ASP A 61 -18.69 1.39 8.95
C ASP A 61 -19.22 0.35 9.96
N ARG A 62 -18.99 -0.95 9.69
CA ARG A 62 -19.49 -2.07 10.53
C ARG A 62 -18.37 -2.87 11.19
N ALA A 63 -17.19 -2.27 11.34
CA ALA A 63 -16.03 -2.88 11.98
C ALA A 63 -16.35 -3.39 13.41
N ASP A 64 -17.10 -2.61 14.20
CA ASP A 64 -17.49 -2.99 15.57
C ASP A 64 -18.35 -4.27 15.60
N GLU A 65 -19.28 -4.39 14.65
CA GLU A 65 -20.13 -5.59 14.53
C GLU A 65 -19.32 -6.82 14.08
N PHE A 66 -18.29 -6.62 13.27
CA PHE A 66 -17.37 -7.69 12.88
C PHE A 66 -16.50 -8.15 14.06
N MET A 67 -16.07 -7.22 14.91
CA MET A 67 -15.35 -7.55 16.15
C MET A 67 -16.24 -8.36 17.10
N GLU A 68 -17.48 -7.93 17.34
CA GLU A 68 -18.45 -8.69 18.16
C GLU A 68 -18.71 -10.10 17.60
N LEU A 69 -18.88 -10.21 16.27
CA LEU A 69 -19.09 -11.50 15.60
C LEU A 69 -17.90 -12.45 15.77
N THR A 70 -16.68 -11.90 15.73
CA THR A 70 -15.43 -12.66 15.88
C THR A 70 -15.26 -13.13 17.32
N GLU A 71 -15.50 -12.27 18.31
CA GLU A 71 -15.47 -12.62 19.73
C GLU A 71 -16.48 -13.74 20.07
N ALA A 72 -17.70 -13.65 19.52
CA ALA A 72 -18.72 -14.67 19.68
C ALA A 72 -18.30 -16.02 19.09
N TYR A 73 -17.66 -16.02 17.91
CA TYR A 73 -17.16 -17.23 17.29
C TYR A 73 -15.99 -17.84 18.06
N GLN A 74 -15.03 -17.04 18.53
CA GLN A 74 -13.90 -17.54 19.31
C GLN A 74 -14.36 -18.27 20.57
N THR A 75 -15.29 -17.69 21.30
CA THR A 75 -15.80 -18.26 22.55
C THR A 75 -16.64 -19.51 22.31
N LEU A 76 -17.49 -19.52 21.27
CA LEU A 76 -18.44 -20.61 21.01
C LEU A 76 -17.90 -21.75 20.14
N SER A 77 -16.76 -21.55 19.47
CA SER A 77 -16.12 -22.58 18.63
C SER A 77 -15.22 -23.54 19.40
N ASP A 78 -14.64 -23.10 20.53
CA ASP A 78 -13.87 -23.97 21.43
C ASP A 78 -14.81 -24.63 22.46
N PRO A 79 -14.87 -25.97 22.56
CA PRO A 79 -15.73 -26.67 23.52
C PRO A 79 -15.48 -26.31 24.99
N GLU A 80 -14.23 -26.04 25.37
CA GLU A 80 -13.84 -25.65 26.72
C GLU A 80 -14.34 -24.24 27.04
N LEU A 81 -14.06 -23.27 26.18
CA LEU A 81 -14.52 -21.88 26.34
C LEU A 81 -16.04 -21.77 26.26
N ARG A 82 -16.68 -22.50 25.35
CA ARG A 82 -18.15 -22.60 25.27
C ARG A 82 -18.73 -23.12 26.57
N SER A 83 -18.14 -24.18 27.15
CA SER A 83 -18.61 -24.72 28.43
C SER A 83 -18.44 -23.75 29.60
N ILE A 84 -17.41 -22.89 29.56
CA ILE A 84 -17.16 -21.87 30.58
C ILE A 84 -18.13 -20.71 30.40
N TYR A 85 -18.36 -20.27 29.17
CA TYR A 85 -19.37 -19.28 28.80
C TYR A 85 -20.77 -19.73 29.22
N ASP A 86 -21.15 -20.96 28.92
CA ASP A 86 -22.46 -21.54 29.25
C ASP A 86 -22.70 -21.64 30.76
N ARG A 87 -21.62 -21.81 31.56
CA ARG A 87 -21.71 -21.95 33.02
C ARG A 87 -21.55 -20.64 33.79
N TYR A 88 -20.74 -19.72 33.30
CA TYR A 88 -20.26 -18.57 34.06
C TYR A 88 -20.31 -17.22 33.31
N GLY A 89 -20.77 -17.22 32.05
CA GLY A 89 -20.93 -16.01 31.24
C GLY A 89 -19.63 -15.49 30.59
N VAL A 90 -19.76 -14.39 29.85
CA VAL A 90 -18.69 -13.82 29.01
C VAL A 90 -17.44 -13.41 29.80
N ASP A 91 -17.59 -12.89 31.02
CA ASP A 91 -16.47 -12.43 31.84
C ASP A 91 -15.57 -13.58 32.32
N ALA A 92 -16.14 -14.77 32.53
CA ALA A 92 -15.40 -15.95 32.91
C ALA A 92 -14.65 -16.55 31.73
N ALA A 93 -15.25 -16.53 30.53
CA ALA A 93 -14.59 -16.93 29.29
C ALA A 93 -13.41 -16.00 28.98
N LYS A 94 -13.58 -14.67 29.09
CA LYS A 94 -12.51 -13.68 28.90
C LYS A 94 -11.36 -13.85 29.88
N LYS A 95 -11.64 -14.10 31.16
CA LYS A 95 -10.60 -14.36 32.18
C LYS A 95 -9.83 -15.65 31.93
N HIS A 96 -10.50 -16.67 31.38
CA HIS A 96 -9.84 -17.93 31.02
C HIS A 96 -8.96 -17.77 29.78
N GLN A 97 -9.42 -17.00 28.79
CA GLN A 97 -8.68 -16.66 27.57
C GLN A 97 -7.44 -15.81 27.87
N ALA A 98 -7.58 -14.77 28.70
CA ALA A 98 -6.46 -13.92 29.15
C ALA A 98 -5.39 -14.65 29.99
N LYS A 99 -5.72 -15.83 30.54
CA LYS A 99 -4.77 -16.67 31.29
C LYS A 99 -4.05 -17.69 30.40
N LYS A 100 -4.59 -17.93 29.19
CA LYS A 100 -4.04 -18.82 28.16
C LYS A 100 -3.11 -18.06 27.19
N ASP A 101 -3.35 -16.76 27.01
CA ASP A 101 -2.62 -15.90 26.06
C ASP A 101 -1.79 -14.81 26.75
N SER A 102 -0.50 -15.06 26.97
CA SER A 102 0.50 -14.04 27.31
C SER A 102 1.17 -13.47 26.05
N GLY A 103 0.36 -13.01 25.10
CA GLY A 103 0.80 -12.34 23.87
C GLY A 103 -0.38 -11.63 23.22
N HIS A 104 -0.26 -10.33 22.96
CA HIS A 104 -1.25 -9.57 22.19
C HIS A 104 -1.39 -10.21 20.80
N GLN A 105 -2.46 -10.96 20.58
CA GLN A 105 -2.87 -11.41 19.25
C GLN A 105 -4.03 -10.55 18.79
N ASP A 106 -3.87 -9.93 17.63
CA ASP A 106 -4.93 -9.24 16.92
C ASP A 106 -6.05 -10.26 16.59
N PRO A 107 -7.35 -9.96 16.82
CA PRO A 107 -8.44 -10.90 16.56
C PRO A 107 -8.49 -11.47 15.13
N LEU A 108 -7.93 -10.73 14.15
CA LEU A 108 -7.74 -11.17 12.76
C LEU A 108 -6.64 -12.23 12.60
N ASP A 109 -5.64 -12.22 13.46
CA ASP A 109 -4.48 -13.12 13.42
C ASP A 109 -4.85 -14.52 13.95
N LEU A 110 -5.71 -14.56 14.98
CA LEU A 110 -6.29 -15.81 15.49
C LEU A 110 -7.26 -16.46 14.47
N PHE A 111 -7.93 -15.67 13.64
CA PHE A 111 -8.76 -16.17 12.54
C PHE A 111 -7.92 -16.88 11.47
N ARG A 112 -6.73 -16.35 11.14
CA ARG A 112 -5.77 -16.99 10.22
C ARG A 112 -5.24 -18.31 10.77
N GLN A 113 -4.89 -18.33 12.06
CA GLN A 113 -4.39 -19.53 12.76
C GLN A 113 -5.41 -20.67 12.86
N PHE A 114 -6.72 -20.36 12.91
CA PHE A 114 -7.77 -21.38 13.08
C PHE A 114 -8.38 -21.88 11.75
N PHE A 115 -8.30 -21.10 10.68
CA PHE A 115 -8.78 -21.49 9.35
C PHE A 115 -7.66 -21.93 8.39
N GLY A 116 -6.40 -21.62 8.69
CA GLY A 116 -5.21 -22.22 8.08
C GLY A 116 -4.72 -23.40 8.92
N GLY A 117 -4.98 -24.63 8.46
CA GLY A 117 -4.70 -25.82 9.24
C GLY A 117 -3.22 -26.05 9.53
N GLY A 118 -2.87 -26.06 10.83
CA GLY A 118 -1.82 -26.91 11.38
C GLY A 118 -0.41 -26.31 11.47
N GLY A 119 -0.03 -25.90 12.68
CA GLY A 119 1.29 -26.17 13.25
C GLY A 119 2.48 -25.47 12.61
N GLY A 120 2.78 -24.27 13.09
CA GLY A 120 4.03 -23.56 12.84
C GLY A 120 3.75 -22.08 12.78
N GLN A 121 4.53 -21.29 13.50
CA GLN A 121 4.71 -19.88 13.17
C GLN A 121 5.52 -19.83 11.87
N GLU A 122 4.94 -20.32 10.78
CA GLU A 122 5.34 -19.97 9.43
C GLU A 122 4.72 -18.61 9.21
N THR A 123 5.55 -17.57 9.23
CA THR A 123 5.27 -16.39 8.41
C THR A 123 4.88 -16.95 7.04
N THR A 124 3.62 -16.83 6.66
CA THR A 124 3.19 -17.16 5.30
C THR A 124 4.19 -16.47 4.39
N ALA A 125 4.85 -17.25 3.54
CA ALA A 125 5.84 -16.67 2.64
C ALA A 125 5.12 -15.52 1.90
N LYS A 126 5.71 -14.34 1.89
CA LYS A 126 5.18 -13.22 1.12
C LYS A 126 5.54 -13.44 -0.35
N GLY A 127 4.60 -13.16 -1.22
CA GLY A 127 4.79 -13.21 -2.65
C GLY A 127 5.87 -12.23 -3.10
N PRO A 128 6.45 -12.42 -4.30
CA PRO A 128 7.46 -11.51 -4.82
C PRO A 128 6.88 -10.11 -5.02
N THR A 129 7.66 -9.09 -4.68
CA THR A 129 7.34 -7.69 -4.96
C THR A 129 7.52 -7.39 -6.46
N LYS A 130 6.58 -6.67 -7.06
CA LYS A 130 6.68 -6.18 -8.45
C LYS A 130 7.09 -4.72 -8.47
N ILE A 131 8.04 -4.36 -9.33
CA ILE A 131 8.55 -3.00 -9.47
C ILE A 131 8.12 -2.44 -10.83
N TYR A 132 7.47 -1.29 -10.83
CA TYR A 132 7.10 -0.51 -12.01
C TYR A 132 7.92 0.76 -12.06
N GLN A 133 8.47 1.07 -13.24
CA GLN A 133 9.13 2.35 -13.49
C GLN A 133 8.17 3.25 -14.25
N ALA A 134 7.79 4.35 -13.63
CA ALA A 134 6.93 5.36 -14.21
C ALA A 134 7.74 6.64 -14.49
N SER A 135 7.59 7.18 -15.69
CA SER A 135 8.16 8.47 -16.08
C SER A 135 7.06 9.51 -16.14
N MET A 136 7.31 10.71 -15.62
CA MET A 136 6.40 11.83 -15.73
C MET A 136 7.17 13.14 -15.96
N PRO A 137 6.55 14.13 -16.63
CA PRO A 137 7.15 15.45 -16.83
C PRO A 137 7.60 16.11 -15.54
N LEU A 138 8.79 16.72 -15.56
CA LEU A 138 9.29 17.48 -14.41
C LEU A 138 8.29 18.57 -13.94
N ALA A 139 7.55 19.17 -14.88
CA ALA A 139 6.49 20.12 -14.57
C ALA A 139 5.37 19.51 -13.70
N ASP A 140 5.01 18.25 -13.94
CA ASP A 140 3.97 17.55 -13.16
C ASP A 140 4.50 17.19 -11.77
N VAL A 141 5.78 16.82 -11.65
CA VAL A 141 6.45 16.59 -10.36
C VAL A 141 6.56 17.88 -9.55
N TYR A 142 6.80 19.01 -10.23
CA TYR A 142 6.85 20.33 -9.60
C TYR A 142 5.52 20.68 -8.92
N ILE A 143 4.40 20.49 -9.64
CA ILE A 143 3.06 20.84 -9.15
C ILE A 143 2.54 19.80 -8.14
N GLY A 144 2.91 18.53 -8.31
CA GLY A 144 2.28 17.41 -7.64
C GLY A 144 1.00 16.99 -8.36
N ARG A 145 0.98 15.78 -8.90
CA ARG A 145 -0.15 15.22 -9.65
C ARG A 145 -0.33 13.74 -9.35
N SER A 146 -1.56 13.26 -9.40
CA SER A 146 -1.83 11.83 -9.45
C SER A 146 -1.76 11.31 -10.88
N PHE A 147 -1.31 10.07 -11.04
CA PHE A 147 -1.34 9.37 -12.32
C PHE A 147 -1.69 7.90 -12.10
N THR A 148 -2.22 7.28 -13.15
CA THR A 148 -2.72 5.90 -13.08
C THR A 148 -1.84 4.97 -13.90
N ILE A 149 -1.48 3.83 -13.31
CA ILE A 149 -0.73 2.76 -13.98
C ILE A 149 -1.63 1.53 -14.14
N GLU A 150 -1.67 0.97 -15.34
CA GLU A 150 -2.27 -0.35 -15.58
C GLU A 150 -1.38 -1.46 -15.01
N HIS A 151 -1.94 -2.25 -14.10
CA HIS A 151 -1.27 -3.34 -13.40
C HIS A 151 -1.91 -4.69 -13.72
N GLU A 152 -1.14 -5.59 -14.32
CA GLU A 152 -1.56 -6.98 -14.52
C GLU A 152 -1.11 -7.86 -13.36
N ARG A 153 -2.08 -8.49 -12.69
CA ARG A 153 -1.84 -9.42 -11.59
C ARG A 153 -2.63 -10.70 -11.69
N THR A 154 -2.13 -11.70 -11.01
CA THR A 154 -2.83 -12.95 -10.77
C THR A 154 -3.65 -12.82 -9.48
N VAL A 155 -4.94 -13.13 -9.54
CA VAL A 155 -5.85 -13.14 -8.38
C VAL A 155 -6.33 -14.55 -8.08
N VAL A 156 -6.56 -14.85 -6.79
CA VAL A 156 -7.15 -16.14 -6.41
C VAL A 156 -8.54 -16.26 -7.04
N CYS A 157 -8.83 -17.40 -7.67
CA CYS A 157 -10.07 -17.57 -8.40
C CYS A 157 -11.27 -17.40 -7.45
N PRO A 158 -12.14 -16.39 -7.65
CA PRO A 158 -13.23 -16.10 -6.73
C PRO A 158 -14.34 -17.17 -6.76
N ALA A 159 -14.37 -18.02 -7.78
CA ALA A 159 -15.34 -19.10 -7.89
C ALA A 159 -14.99 -20.33 -7.03
N CYS A 160 -13.69 -20.65 -6.90
CA CYS A 160 -13.23 -21.81 -6.15
C CYS A 160 -12.39 -21.46 -4.92
N PHE A 161 -12.13 -20.17 -4.67
CA PHE A 161 -11.30 -19.65 -3.57
C PHE A 161 -9.96 -20.39 -3.44
N GLY A 162 -9.29 -20.61 -4.58
CA GLY A 162 -7.99 -21.28 -4.62
C GLY A 162 -8.03 -22.80 -4.47
N SER A 163 -9.21 -23.43 -4.39
CA SER A 163 -9.31 -24.90 -4.29
C SER A 163 -9.08 -25.63 -5.62
N GLY A 164 -9.34 -24.97 -6.76
CA GLY A 164 -9.24 -25.57 -8.09
C GLY A 164 -10.39 -26.54 -8.45
N ALA A 165 -11.26 -26.86 -7.49
CA ALA A 165 -12.40 -27.73 -7.68
C ALA A 165 -13.68 -26.95 -8.03
N HIS A 166 -14.64 -27.62 -8.67
CA HIS A 166 -15.97 -27.04 -8.93
C HIS A 166 -16.76 -26.78 -7.64
N SER A 167 -16.60 -27.64 -6.63
CA SER A 167 -17.16 -27.49 -5.30
C SER A 167 -16.29 -28.24 -4.28
N SER A 168 -16.49 -27.96 -2.98
CA SER A 168 -15.78 -28.65 -1.90
C SER A 168 -16.07 -30.16 -1.85
N GLU A 169 -17.23 -30.60 -2.33
CA GLU A 169 -17.61 -32.02 -2.37
C GLU A 169 -16.77 -32.84 -3.35
N HIS A 170 -16.22 -32.19 -4.37
CA HIS A 170 -15.37 -32.83 -5.38
C HIS A 170 -13.89 -32.87 -4.96
N ILE A 171 -13.57 -32.48 -3.73
CA ILE A 171 -12.23 -32.56 -3.16
C ILE A 171 -12.17 -33.81 -2.28
N HIS A 172 -11.39 -34.79 -2.71
CA HIS A 172 -11.19 -36.03 -1.97
C HIS A 172 -9.77 -36.09 -1.41
N THR A 173 -9.60 -36.76 -0.27
CA THR A 173 -8.26 -37.03 0.25
C THR A 173 -7.56 -38.03 -0.66
N CYS A 174 -6.30 -37.76 -1.00
CA CYS A 174 -5.54 -38.67 -1.86
C CYS A 174 -5.38 -40.03 -1.16
N SER A 175 -5.90 -41.10 -1.75
CA SER A 175 -5.84 -42.47 -1.20
C SER A 175 -4.40 -43.00 -1.08
N HIS A 176 -3.50 -42.55 -1.96
CA HIS A 176 -2.12 -43.04 -2.05
C HIS A 176 -1.16 -42.42 -1.04
N CYS A 177 -1.40 -41.20 -0.57
CA CYS A 177 -0.61 -40.56 0.49
C CYS A 177 -1.42 -40.31 1.77
N GLN A 178 -2.72 -40.61 1.76
CA GLN A 178 -3.66 -40.37 2.86
C GLN A 178 -3.62 -38.91 3.35
N GLY A 179 -3.56 -37.95 2.43
CA GLY A 179 -3.48 -36.52 2.78
C GLY A 179 -2.07 -36.00 3.04
N ARG A 180 -1.05 -36.85 3.14
CA ARG A 180 0.31 -36.43 3.49
C ARG A 180 1.08 -35.71 2.37
N GLY A 181 0.63 -35.78 1.12
CA GLY A 181 1.29 -35.17 -0.03
C GLY A 181 2.61 -35.84 -0.46
N VAL A 182 3.26 -36.60 0.42
CA VAL A 182 4.52 -37.32 0.17
C VAL A 182 4.37 -38.83 0.36
N GLN A 183 5.24 -39.59 -0.31
CA GLN A 183 5.40 -41.04 -0.15
C GLN A 183 6.85 -41.35 0.23
N ILE A 184 7.03 -42.33 1.13
CA ILE A 184 8.34 -42.77 1.57
C ILE A 184 8.76 -43.97 0.71
N MET A 185 9.81 -43.81 -0.10
CA MET A 185 10.38 -44.88 -0.90
C MET A 185 11.71 -45.33 -0.29
N ARG A 186 11.85 -46.64 -0.04
CA ARG A 186 13.10 -47.22 0.46
C ARG A 186 14.07 -47.40 -0.71
N GLN A 187 15.13 -46.59 -0.75
CA GLN A 187 16.16 -46.66 -1.78
C GLN A 187 17.48 -47.17 -1.18
N GLN A 188 18.05 -48.19 -1.80
CA GLN A 188 19.36 -48.72 -1.43
C GLN A 188 20.45 -47.91 -2.16
N ILE A 189 21.19 -47.10 -1.41
CA ILE A 189 22.26 -46.25 -1.95
C ILE A 189 23.60 -46.99 -1.97
N MET A 190 23.76 -47.98 -1.09
CA MET A 190 24.94 -48.86 -1.03
C MET A 190 24.55 -50.26 -0.57
N PRO A 191 25.36 -51.30 -0.87
CA PRO A 191 25.21 -52.62 -0.24
C PRO A 191 25.19 -52.49 1.29
N GLY A 192 24.09 -52.90 1.93
CA GLY A 192 23.91 -52.81 3.38
C GLY A 192 23.39 -51.47 3.92
N PHE A 193 23.28 -50.42 3.08
CA PHE A 193 22.78 -49.11 3.50
C PHE A 193 21.48 -48.76 2.74
N VAL A 194 20.35 -48.96 3.41
CA VAL A 194 19.02 -48.57 2.93
C VAL A 194 18.59 -47.28 3.63
N THR A 195 18.24 -46.25 2.85
CA THR A 195 17.62 -45.05 3.41
C THR A 195 16.20 -44.90 2.90
N ASN A 196 15.37 -44.22 3.68
CA ASN A 196 14.02 -43.85 3.32
C ASN A 196 14.06 -42.45 2.72
N VAL A 197 13.77 -42.33 1.42
CA VAL A 197 13.69 -41.03 0.73
C VAL A 197 12.22 -40.60 0.67
N GLN A 198 11.94 -39.36 1.06
CA GLN A 198 10.61 -38.77 0.88
C GLN A 198 10.51 -38.20 -0.54
N MET A 199 9.53 -38.66 -1.30
CA MET A 199 9.22 -38.15 -2.63
C MET A 199 7.81 -37.56 -2.65
N GLN A 200 7.57 -36.54 -3.47
CA GLN A 200 6.21 -36.02 -3.70
C GLN A 200 5.33 -37.13 -4.28
N CYS A 201 4.12 -37.29 -3.74
CA CYS A 201 3.19 -38.31 -4.19
C CYS A 201 2.79 -38.04 -5.65
N PRO A 202 3.05 -38.95 -6.60
CA PRO A 202 2.82 -38.69 -8.03
C PRO A 202 1.34 -38.54 -8.38
N HIS A 203 0.44 -39.06 -7.53
CA HIS A 203 -1.01 -39.00 -7.75
C HIS A 203 -1.66 -37.67 -7.35
N CYS A 204 -1.07 -36.94 -6.39
CA CYS A 204 -1.59 -35.63 -5.96
C CYS A 204 -0.56 -34.50 -6.11
N GLN A 205 0.63 -34.79 -6.64
CA GLN A 205 1.72 -33.83 -6.88
C GLN A 205 2.03 -32.98 -5.62
N GLY A 206 2.02 -33.61 -4.44
CA GLY A 206 2.26 -32.91 -3.18
C GLY A 206 1.01 -32.30 -2.53
N ALA A 207 -0.11 -32.14 -3.24
CA ALA A 207 -1.28 -31.42 -2.72
C ALA A 207 -2.07 -32.17 -1.63
N GLY A 208 -1.84 -33.48 -1.42
CA GLY A 208 -2.55 -34.31 -0.44
C GLY A 208 -4.02 -34.60 -0.76
N ARG A 209 -4.60 -33.91 -1.74
CA ARG A 209 -5.99 -34.03 -2.21
C ARG A 209 -6.07 -34.32 -3.70
N THR A 210 -7.14 -34.97 -4.12
CA THR A 210 -7.49 -35.23 -5.52
C THR A 210 -8.82 -34.54 -5.85
N ILE A 211 -8.92 -33.98 -7.06
CA ILE A 211 -10.08 -33.22 -7.49
C ILE A 211 -10.85 -34.04 -8.53
N ALA A 212 -12.08 -34.44 -8.22
CA ALA A 212 -12.93 -35.21 -9.13
C ALA A 212 -13.49 -34.35 -10.28
N LYS A 213 -13.81 -33.08 -10.01
CA LYS A 213 -14.33 -32.13 -11.00
C LYS A 213 -13.64 -30.78 -10.86
N LEU A 214 -12.94 -30.38 -11.92
CA LEU A 214 -12.22 -29.11 -11.97
C LEU A 214 -13.18 -27.91 -11.98
N CYS A 215 -12.73 -26.79 -11.41
CA CYS A 215 -13.46 -25.52 -11.46
C CYS A 215 -13.67 -25.08 -12.91
N GLY A 216 -14.89 -24.69 -13.29
CA GLY A 216 -15.18 -24.23 -14.65
C GLY A 216 -14.52 -22.89 -15.01
N ARG A 217 -14.29 -22.01 -14.02
CA ARG A 217 -13.76 -20.66 -14.23
C ARG A 217 -12.24 -20.64 -14.43
N CYS A 218 -11.48 -21.23 -13.51
CA CYS A 218 -10.02 -21.31 -13.60
C CYS A 218 -9.52 -22.64 -14.20
N ARG A 219 -10.41 -23.58 -14.54
CA ARG A 219 -10.06 -24.89 -15.12
C ARG A 219 -9.01 -25.67 -14.30
N GLY A 220 -9.10 -25.58 -12.97
CA GLY A 220 -8.15 -26.22 -12.05
C GLY A 220 -6.90 -25.41 -11.72
N GLN A 221 -6.66 -24.27 -12.36
CA GLN A 221 -5.46 -23.44 -12.13
C GLN A 221 -5.44 -22.69 -10.80
N ARG A 222 -6.58 -22.64 -10.07
CA ARG A 222 -6.76 -21.97 -8.76
C ARG A 222 -6.68 -20.44 -8.78
N VAL A 223 -6.12 -19.86 -9.83
CA VAL A 223 -5.94 -18.41 -10.02
C VAL A 223 -6.46 -17.95 -11.38
N LEU A 224 -6.59 -16.63 -11.57
CA LEU A 224 -6.99 -15.96 -12.82
C LEU A 224 -6.13 -14.71 -13.02
N ASN A 225 -5.92 -14.29 -14.27
CA ASN A 225 -5.32 -12.99 -14.57
C ASN A 225 -6.38 -11.89 -14.45
N ASP A 226 -6.01 -10.80 -13.79
CA ASP A 226 -6.82 -9.60 -13.57
C ASP A 226 -6.01 -8.37 -13.98
N LYS A 227 -6.70 -7.38 -14.53
CA LYS A 227 -6.12 -6.06 -14.84
C LYS A 227 -6.72 -5.07 -13.86
N THR A 228 -5.86 -4.46 -13.06
CA THR A 228 -6.25 -3.45 -12.07
C THR A 228 -5.52 -2.16 -12.37
N GLU A 229 -6.16 -1.02 -12.16
CA GLU A 229 -5.51 0.29 -12.26
C GLU A 229 -5.06 0.74 -10.87
N ILE A 230 -3.82 1.22 -10.75
CA ILE A 230 -3.26 1.76 -9.51
C ILE A 230 -3.11 3.27 -9.70
N GLU A 231 -3.81 4.05 -8.88
CA GLU A 231 -3.61 5.50 -8.79
C GLU A 231 -2.50 5.80 -7.80
N VAL A 232 -1.47 6.52 -8.26
CA VAL A 232 -0.34 6.96 -7.44
C VAL A 232 -0.38 8.48 -7.37
N GLU A 233 -0.44 9.00 -6.15
CA GLU A 233 -0.37 10.44 -5.88
C GLU A 233 1.08 10.84 -5.63
N VAL A 234 1.61 11.71 -6.51
CA VAL A 234 2.98 12.22 -6.39
C VAL A 234 2.95 13.59 -5.73
N GLU A 235 3.65 13.72 -4.60
CA GLU A 235 3.76 14.99 -3.89
C GLU A 235 4.57 16.01 -4.68
N ALA A 236 4.22 17.29 -4.53
CA ALA A 236 4.95 18.40 -5.14
C ALA A 236 6.42 18.39 -4.68
N GLY A 237 7.34 18.35 -5.64
CA GLY A 237 8.77 18.32 -5.34
C GLY A 237 9.31 16.94 -4.96
N ALA A 238 8.52 15.87 -5.10
CA ALA A 238 8.93 14.50 -4.79
C ALA A 238 10.31 14.17 -5.36
N ARG A 239 11.13 13.44 -4.60
CA ARG A 239 12.50 13.09 -4.98
C ARG A 239 12.57 12.25 -6.25
N GLU A 240 13.68 12.40 -6.97
CA GLU A 240 13.97 11.55 -8.11
C GLU A 240 14.13 10.09 -7.68
N GLY A 241 13.42 9.18 -8.35
CA GLY A 241 13.45 7.76 -8.04
C GLY A 241 12.72 7.38 -6.75
N VAL A 242 11.83 8.24 -6.23
CA VAL A 242 11.00 7.91 -5.07
C VAL A 242 10.16 6.67 -5.34
N GLU A 243 10.01 5.83 -4.33
CA GLU A 243 9.29 4.57 -4.39
C GLU A 243 7.97 4.67 -3.62
N TYR A 244 6.86 4.54 -4.33
CA TYR A 244 5.53 4.40 -3.74
C TYR A 244 5.20 2.92 -3.58
N VAL A 245 5.03 2.47 -2.34
CA VAL A 245 4.72 1.08 -2.01
C VAL A 245 3.22 0.92 -1.85
N ILE A 246 2.61 0.10 -2.71
CA ILE A 246 1.22 -0.32 -2.59
C ILE A 246 1.20 -1.75 -2.06
N GLU A 247 0.80 -1.87 -0.79
CA GLU A 247 0.79 -3.14 -0.05
C GLU A 247 -0.21 -4.14 -0.65
N GLU A 248 0.16 -5.43 -0.62
CA GLU A 248 -0.71 -6.56 -1.00
C GLU A 248 -1.29 -6.53 -2.43
N MET A 249 -0.76 -5.66 -3.29
CA MET A 249 -1.21 -5.54 -4.69
C MET A 249 -0.45 -6.45 -5.66
N GLY A 250 0.51 -7.23 -5.18
CA GLY A 250 1.25 -8.20 -5.99
C GLY A 250 0.42 -9.41 -6.45
N ASP A 251 1.09 -10.41 -7.04
CA ASP A 251 0.43 -11.63 -7.47
C ASP A 251 -0.07 -12.43 -6.26
N GLN A 252 -1.35 -12.80 -6.29
CA GLN A 252 -1.97 -13.64 -5.27
C GLN A 252 -1.78 -15.12 -5.60
N SER A 253 -1.54 -15.90 -4.57
CA SER A 253 -1.51 -17.35 -4.62
C SER A 253 -2.40 -17.93 -3.50
N PRO A 254 -3.01 -19.11 -3.68
CA PRO A 254 -3.74 -19.77 -2.60
C PRO A 254 -2.86 -20.15 -1.40
N ASP A 255 -1.55 -20.26 -1.61
CA ASP A 255 -0.60 -20.85 -0.65
C ASP A 255 0.39 -19.79 -0.06
N THR A 256 0.27 -18.52 -0.45
CA THR A 256 1.27 -17.46 -0.21
C THR A 256 0.56 -16.11 -0.17
N ASP A 257 0.91 -15.25 0.78
CA ASP A 257 0.32 -13.90 0.87
C ASP A 257 0.82 -13.03 -0.29
N PRO A 258 0.01 -12.10 -0.81
CA PRO A 258 0.44 -11.25 -1.91
C PRO A 258 1.66 -10.41 -1.54
N GLY A 259 2.57 -10.26 -2.50
CA GLY A 259 3.65 -9.28 -2.42
C GLY A 259 3.16 -7.85 -2.57
N ASP A 260 4.10 -6.90 -2.51
CA ASP A 260 3.78 -5.49 -2.74
C ASP A 260 3.99 -5.11 -4.20
N VAL A 261 3.43 -3.97 -4.59
CA VAL A 261 3.77 -3.29 -5.84
C VAL A 261 4.51 -2.02 -5.50
N VAL A 262 5.70 -1.85 -6.05
CA VAL A 262 6.50 -0.64 -5.89
C VAL A 262 6.48 0.13 -7.19
N VAL A 263 6.05 1.38 -7.13
CA VAL A 263 6.09 2.30 -8.27
C VAL A 263 7.24 3.28 -8.03
N GLN A 264 8.29 3.12 -8.81
CA GLN A 264 9.41 4.04 -8.83
C GLN A 264 9.13 5.15 -9.85
N VAL A 265 9.09 6.39 -9.38
CA VAL A 265 8.80 7.56 -10.20
C VAL A 265 10.09 8.28 -10.57
N THR A 266 10.28 8.51 -11.87
CA THR A 266 11.38 9.31 -12.42
C THR A 266 10.85 10.51 -13.19
N SER A 267 11.56 11.63 -13.14
CA SER A 267 11.20 12.80 -13.93
C SER A 267 11.82 12.73 -15.33
N ASP A 268 11.01 13.04 -16.35
CA ASP A 268 11.51 13.32 -17.69
C ASP A 268 11.62 14.82 -17.95
N THR A 269 12.59 15.16 -18.78
CA THR A 269 12.86 16.54 -19.22
C THR A 269 12.97 16.57 -20.73
N GLY A 270 12.19 17.41 -21.38
CA GLY A 270 12.25 17.69 -22.80
C GLY A 270 13.26 18.78 -23.17
N PRO A 271 13.50 19.01 -24.47
CA PRO A 271 14.34 20.11 -24.93
C PRO A 271 13.74 21.47 -24.55
N GLY A 272 14.50 22.27 -23.81
CA GLY A 272 14.07 23.60 -23.32
C GLY A 272 13.46 23.58 -21.92
N ASP A 273 13.27 22.41 -21.32
CA ASP A 273 12.81 22.28 -19.94
C ASP A 273 13.92 22.60 -18.93
N LEU A 274 13.49 22.91 -17.70
CA LEU A 274 14.38 23.04 -16.57
C LEU A 274 15.05 21.70 -16.27
N ARG A 275 16.33 21.75 -15.92
CA ARG A 275 17.11 20.60 -15.46
C ARG A 275 17.09 20.59 -13.94
N ARG A 276 16.66 19.47 -13.34
CA ARG A 276 16.63 19.30 -11.89
C ARG A 276 17.97 18.77 -11.35
N LEU A 277 18.46 19.37 -10.27
CA LEU A 277 19.53 18.81 -9.44
C LEU A 277 19.19 19.00 -7.97
N GLY A 278 18.74 17.92 -7.32
CA GLY A 278 18.21 17.97 -5.96
C GLY A 278 16.94 18.84 -5.89
N HIS A 279 16.98 19.89 -5.07
CA HIS A 279 15.90 20.88 -4.97
C HIS A 279 16.10 22.09 -5.91
N ASN A 280 17.23 22.17 -6.62
CA ASN A 280 17.54 23.30 -7.47
C ASN A 280 17.18 23.03 -8.93
N LEU A 281 16.84 24.09 -9.64
CA LEU A 281 16.50 24.06 -11.08
C LEU A 281 17.57 24.81 -11.87
N TYR A 282 17.85 24.33 -13.07
CA TYR A 282 18.86 24.89 -13.97
C TYR A 282 18.28 25.08 -15.36
N THR A 283 18.44 26.27 -15.91
CA THR A 283 18.03 26.56 -17.28
C THR A 283 19.06 27.38 -18.02
N THR A 284 18.93 27.39 -19.33
CA THR A 284 19.83 28.12 -20.22
C THR A 284 18.99 29.07 -21.07
N GLU A 285 19.19 30.37 -20.83
CA GLU A 285 18.49 31.45 -21.53
C GLU A 285 19.41 32.11 -22.54
N THR A 286 18.85 32.52 -23.68
CA THR A 286 19.62 33.16 -24.74
C THR A 286 19.46 34.68 -24.71
N LEU A 287 20.58 35.40 -24.68
CA LEU A 287 20.62 36.86 -24.74
C LEU A 287 21.13 37.33 -26.09
N SER A 288 20.55 38.41 -26.60
CA SER A 288 21.16 39.15 -27.70
C SER A 288 22.41 39.90 -27.22
N LEU A 289 23.32 40.22 -28.14
CA LEU A 289 24.49 41.06 -27.83
C LEU A 289 24.10 42.40 -27.19
N ARG A 290 22.97 42.99 -27.60
CA ARG A 290 22.46 44.24 -27.01
C ARG A 290 22.09 44.07 -25.55
N GLU A 291 21.32 43.03 -25.22
CA GLU A 291 20.89 42.73 -23.86
C GLU A 291 22.07 42.36 -22.96
N ALA A 292 23.05 41.63 -23.50
CA ALA A 292 24.26 41.28 -22.77
C ALA A 292 25.09 42.53 -22.40
N LEU A 293 25.16 43.55 -23.27
CA LEU A 293 25.95 44.76 -23.03
C LEU A 293 25.20 45.87 -22.26
N LEU A 294 23.92 46.04 -22.52
CA LEU A 294 23.12 47.16 -21.97
C LEU A 294 22.21 46.76 -20.81
N GLY A 295 22.20 45.49 -20.45
CA GLY A 295 21.25 44.93 -19.50
C GLY A 295 19.93 44.51 -20.14
N PHE A 296 19.12 43.81 -19.36
CA PHE A 296 17.84 43.25 -19.77
C PHE A 296 16.85 43.21 -18.60
N ASP A 297 15.58 43.07 -18.96
CA ASP A 297 14.46 42.90 -18.06
C ASP A 297 13.46 41.98 -18.75
N ARG A 298 13.47 40.69 -18.37
CA ARG A 298 12.66 39.63 -18.99
C ARG A 298 11.77 38.96 -17.96
N LEU A 299 10.66 38.41 -18.43
CA LEU A 299 9.76 37.57 -17.65
C LEU A 299 9.96 36.12 -18.08
N PHE A 300 10.24 35.26 -17.11
CA PHE A 300 10.39 33.83 -17.27
C PHE A 300 9.15 33.15 -16.68
N GLN A 301 8.48 32.29 -17.45
CA GLN A 301 7.33 31.53 -16.96
C GLN A 301 7.80 30.27 -16.26
N HIS A 302 7.44 30.13 -14.99
CA HIS A 302 7.73 28.94 -14.20
C HIS A 302 6.70 27.82 -14.45
N TYR A 303 6.93 26.62 -13.92
CA TYR A 303 6.05 25.45 -14.16
C TYR A 303 4.63 25.58 -13.62
N ASP A 304 4.45 26.31 -12.53
CA ASP A 304 3.17 26.69 -11.91
C ASP A 304 2.53 27.93 -12.55
N GLY A 305 3.20 28.52 -13.55
CA GLY A 305 2.66 29.59 -14.38
C GLY A 305 2.84 31.00 -13.82
N HIS A 306 3.47 31.20 -12.65
CA HIS A 306 3.89 32.54 -12.24
C HIS A 306 5.10 33.02 -13.05
N GLU A 307 5.26 34.34 -13.06
CA GLU A 307 6.31 34.99 -13.82
C GLU A 307 7.46 35.42 -12.90
N VAL A 308 8.64 34.87 -13.16
CA VAL A 308 9.88 35.23 -12.50
C VAL A 308 10.58 36.33 -13.30
N ARG A 309 10.84 37.47 -12.66
CA ARG A 309 11.47 38.61 -13.34
C ARG A 309 12.99 38.50 -13.32
N LEU A 310 13.57 38.26 -14.49
CA LEU A 310 15.01 38.20 -14.71
C LEU A 310 15.51 39.58 -15.14
N ARG A 311 16.16 40.31 -14.23
CA ARG A 311 16.63 41.68 -14.48
C ARG A 311 18.09 41.88 -14.12
N ARG A 312 18.84 42.51 -15.02
CA ARG A 312 20.21 42.97 -14.76
C ARG A 312 20.51 44.23 -15.55
N ALA A 313 21.17 45.20 -14.92
CA ALA A 313 21.56 46.46 -15.56
C ALA A 313 23.02 46.45 -16.07
N ASP A 314 23.87 45.59 -15.51
CA ASP A 314 25.29 45.49 -15.86
C ASP A 314 25.55 44.58 -17.06
N VAL A 315 26.78 44.64 -17.58
CA VAL A 315 27.27 43.75 -18.63
C VAL A 315 27.22 42.30 -18.15
N THR A 316 26.59 41.45 -18.96
CA THR A 316 26.45 40.01 -18.73
C THR A 316 27.40 39.25 -19.62
N GLN A 317 28.39 38.61 -19.00
CA GLN A 317 29.33 37.75 -19.71
C GLN A 317 28.64 36.45 -20.19
N PRO A 318 29.05 35.88 -21.33
CA PRO A 318 28.60 34.56 -21.75
C PRO A 318 28.91 33.51 -20.68
N GLY A 319 27.94 32.64 -20.36
CA GLY A 319 28.08 31.62 -19.31
C GLY A 319 27.90 32.16 -17.89
N PHE A 320 27.56 33.45 -17.73
CA PHE A 320 27.18 33.99 -16.43
C PHE A 320 25.93 33.27 -15.92
N VAL A 321 25.99 32.83 -14.66
CA VAL A 321 24.88 32.16 -13.98
C VAL A 321 24.26 33.12 -12.98
N MET A 322 22.98 33.41 -13.16
CA MET A 322 22.18 34.16 -12.19
C MET A 322 21.41 33.21 -11.31
N ARG A 323 21.52 33.40 -9.99
CA ARG A 323 20.72 32.68 -8.99
C ARG A 323 19.47 33.49 -8.67
N VAL A 324 18.31 32.85 -8.76
CA VAL A 324 17.03 33.37 -8.28
C VAL A 324 16.63 32.52 -7.08
N GLU A 325 16.54 33.17 -5.92
CA GLU A 325 16.26 32.50 -4.65
C GLU A 325 14.82 32.02 -4.59
N ASP A 326 14.58 30.87 -3.96
CA ASP A 326 13.24 30.29 -3.73
C ASP A 326 12.41 29.98 -4.99
N GLU A 327 13.05 29.94 -6.16
CA GLU A 327 12.42 29.60 -7.46
C GLU A 327 12.83 28.20 -7.97
N GLY A 328 13.41 27.36 -7.12
CA GLY A 328 13.74 25.96 -7.44
C GLY A 328 12.56 25.00 -7.25
N MET A 329 12.85 23.70 -7.17
CA MET A 329 11.82 22.69 -6.87
C MET A 329 11.22 22.92 -5.46
N PRO A 330 9.93 22.63 -5.26
CA PRO A 330 9.35 22.57 -3.93
C PRO A 330 10.06 21.52 -3.10
N ILE A 331 10.15 21.77 -1.80
CA ILE A 331 10.73 20.84 -0.84
C ILE A 331 9.58 20.13 -0.13
N PRO A 332 9.52 18.78 -0.22
CA PRO A 332 8.54 17.95 0.48
C PRO A 332 8.48 18.26 1.97
N VAL A 333 7.30 18.15 2.56
CA VAL A 333 7.04 18.63 3.94
C VAL A 333 7.95 17.94 4.96
N ASP A 334 8.19 16.65 4.78
CA ASP A 334 9.07 15.80 5.59
C ASP A 334 10.54 16.21 5.51
N GLU A 335 10.96 16.89 4.44
CA GLU A 335 12.34 17.33 4.22
C GLU A 335 12.62 18.79 4.61
N ARG A 336 11.57 19.58 4.86
CA ARG A 336 11.70 21.02 5.16
C ARG A 336 12.57 21.31 6.38
N GLU A 337 12.51 20.46 7.41
CA GLU A 337 13.35 20.62 8.60
C GLU A 337 14.83 20.48 8.24
N MET A 338 15.19 19.50 7.39
CA MET A 338 16.56 19.28 6.93
C MET A 338 17.03 20.40 6.00
N ALA A 339 16.12 21.01 5.25
CA ALA A 339 16.38 22.14 4.37
C ALA A 339 16.40 23.51 5.08
N GLY A 340 16.42 23.54 6.42
CA GLY A 340 16.50 24.79 7.19
C GLY A 340 15.22 25.62 7.14
N GLY A 341 14.07 24.98 6.96
CA GLY A 341 12.75 25.62 6.90
C GLY A 341 12.40 26.25 5.55
N ARG A 342 13.23 26.05 4.53
CA ARG A 342 12.94 26.50 3.17
C ARG A 342 11.78 25.71 2.57
N THR A 343 11.00 26.38 1.72
CA THR A 343 9.88 25.76 1.00
C THR A 343 10.24 25.37 -0.42
N HIS A 344 11.23 26.04 -1.01
CA HIS A 344 11.72 25.83 -2.37
C HIS A 344 13.25 25.84 -2.39
N GLY A 345 13.84 25.22 -3.41
CA GLY A 345 15.26 25.43 -3.74
C GLY A 345 15.47 26.71 -4.55
N ASP A 346 16.62 26.82 -5.21
CA ASP A 346 16.98 27.98 -6.03
C ASP A 346 16.94 27.63 -7.54
N LEU A 347 16.64 28.64 -8.38
CA LEU A 347 16.76 28.57 -9.83
C LEU A 347 18.08 29.19 -10.29
N PHE A 348 18.82 28.47 -11.13
CA PHE A 348 20.05 28.91 -11.76
C PHE A 348 19.83 29.11 -13.26
N VAL A 349 19.94 30.34 -13.71
CA VAL A 349 19.78 30.72 -15.12
C VAL A 349 21.15 31.02 -15.71
N GLU A 350 21.63 30.15 -16.59
CA GLU A 350 22.83 30.37 -17.38
C GLU A 350 22.49 31.17 -18.64
N PHE A 351 23.23 32.25 -18.91
CA PHE A 351 22.99 33.08 -20.09
C PHE A 351 23.98 32.81 -21.22
N LEU A 352 23.47 32.37 -22.37
CA LEU A 352 24.24 32.24 -23.62
C LEU A 352 24.02 33.45 -24.51
N VAL A 353 25.11 34.10 -24.91
CA VAL A 353 25.03 35.28 -25.80
C VAL A 353 25.06 34.83 -27.26
N VAL A 354 23.99 35.13 -27.98
CA VAL A 354 23.89 34.89 -29.42
C VAL A 354 24.35 36.13 -30.18
N LEU A 355 25.45 35.98 -30.92
CA LEU A 355 26.01 37.07 -31.71
C LEU A 355 25.18 37.30 -32.98
N PRO A 356 24.80 38.56 -33.29
CA PRO A 356 24.05 38.86 -34.51
C PRO A 356 24.97 38.77 -35.74
N LYS A 357 24.36 38.54 -36.91
CA LYS A 357 25.05 38.78 -38.18
C LYS A 357 25.17 40.30 -38.38
N LEU A 358 26.40 40.78 -38.59
CA LEU A 358 26.69 42.19 -38.76
C LEU A 358 26.98 42.53 -40.23
N ASP A 359 26.41 43.63 -40.69
CA ASP A 359 26.78 44.26 -41.96
C ASP A 359 28.03 45.16 -41.79
N ALA A 360 28.55 45.68 -42.91
CA ALA A 360 29.77 46.49 -42.90
C ALA A 360 29.61 47.80 -42.10
N GLN A 361 28.42 48.40 -42.13
CA GLN A 361 28.14 49.67 -41.45
C GLN A 361 28.10 49.49 -39.93
N ASN A 362 27.38 48.49 -39.41
CA ASN A 362 27.32 48.22 -37.98
C ASN A 362 28.67 47.76 -37.43
N ARG A 363 29.47 47.03 -38.23
CA ARG A 363 30.82 46.63 -37.85
C ARG A 363 31.75 47.84 -37.63
N ALA A 364 31.66 48.87 -38.48
CA ALA A 364 32.46 50.08 -38.32
C ALA A 364 32.09 50.83 -37.03
N GLN A 365 30.78 51.03 -36.78
CA GLN A 365 30.29 51.71 -35.58
C GLN A 365 30.67 50.98 -34.28
N LEU A 366 30.59 49.65 -34.26
CA LEU A 366 31.02 48.85 -33.11
C LEU A 366 32.54 48.95 -32.86
N GLY A 367 33.34 49.06 -33.92
CA GLY A 367 34.79 49.25 -33.82
C GLY A 367 35.13 50.51 -33.04
N ASP A 368 34.45 51.63 -33.31
CA ASP A 368 34.70 52.90 -32.61
C ASP A 368 34.30 52.85 -31.12
N VAL A 369 33.22 52.14 -30.80
CA VAL A 369 32.71 52.02 -29.42
C VAL A 369 33.55 51.07 -28.57
N LEU A 370 34.01 49.96 -29.15
CA LEU A 370 34.75 48.91 -28.45
C LEU A 370 36.28 49.11 -28.46
N ALA A 371 36.78 50.19 -29.06
CA ALA A 371 38.22 50.49 -29.16
C ALA A 371 38.93 50.81 -27.83
N SER A 372 38.26 50.67 -26.67
CA SER A 372 38.92 50.83 -25.36
C SER A 372 39.90 49.67 -25.11
N PRO A 373 41.09 49.94 -24.54
CA PRO A 373 42.12 48.92 -24.34
C PRO A 373 41.62 47.86 -23.36
N VAL A 374 41.53 46.62 -23.84
CA VAL A 374 41.23 45.44 -23.01
C VAL A 374 42.41 45.24 -22.05
N THR A 375 42.27 45.64 -20.79
CA THR A 375 43.20 45.23 -19.74
C THR A 375 42.87 43.79 -19.36
N HIS A 376 43.72 42.85 -19.79
CA HIS A 376 43.62 41.40 -19.52
C HIS A 376 43.77 41.01 -18.03
N THR A 377 43.58 41.94 -17.09
CA THR A 377 43.94 41.76 -15.68
C THR A 377 42.80 41.25 -14.78
N GLU A 378 41.61 40.99 -15.33
CA GLU A 378 40.43 40.57 -14.55
C GLU A 378 39.81 39.26 -15.06
N LEU A 379 40.66 38.31 -15.48
CA LEU A 379 40.26 36.92 -15.74
C LEU A 379 40.43 36.05 -14.50
#